data_AF-A0A9X9A669-F1
#
_entry.id   AF-A0A9X9A669-F1
#
_cell.length_a   1.000
_cell.length_b   1.000
_cell.length_c   1.000
_cell.angle_alpha   90.00
_cell.angle_beta   90.00
_cell.angle_gamma   90.00
#
_symmetry.space_group_name_H-M   'P 1'
#
loop_
_entity.id
_entity.type
_entity.pdbx_description
1 polymer ?
#
loop_
_entity_poly.entity_id
_entity_poly.type
_entity_poly.pdbx_seq_one_letter_code
_entity_poly.pdbx_strand_id
1 'polypeptide(L)'
;MKVRILAYICIFSLYVSLGSYSVFAQDNLYEEIQKHAKQYEIAPQNAMIDKIWKATPGYNGRQVDMEASYNNMKKLKEFDQKHLEFKEVSPSVHLEDLSPAPIYRGHPNKKMVGLTINVAWGNEYLPRILEILK
;
A
#
# COMPACT_ATOMS: atom_id res chain seq x y z
N MET A 1 35.92 -3.21 -48.10
CA MET A 1 34.86 -2.23 -47.74
C MET A 1 33.52 -2.88 -47.36
N LYS A 2 33.04 -3.89 -48.11
CA LYS A 2 31.73 -4.54 -47.85
C LYS A 2 31.59 -5.25 -46.49
N VAL A 3 32.65 -5.88 -45.97
CA VAL A 3 32.62 -6.64 -44.70
C VAL A 3 32.44 -5.74 -43.47
N ARG A 4 33.03 -4.53 -43.47
CA ARG A 4 32.88 -3.57 -42.36
C ARG A 4 31.45 -3.02 -42.30
N ILE A 5 30.84 -2.76 -43.45
CA ILE A 5 29.45 -2.29 -43.56
C ILE A 5 28.48 -3.36 -43.04
N LEU A 6 28.68 -4.63 -43.43
CA LEU A 6 27.89 -5.76 -42.91
C LEU A 6 28.01 -5.91 -41.38
N ALA A 7 29.21 -5.74 -40.82
CA ALA A 7 29.40 -5.78 -39.37
C ALA A 7 28.64 -4.64 -38.65
N TYR A 8 28.66 -3.42 -39.18
CA TYR A 8 27.89 -2.30 -38.61
C TYR A 8 26.39 -2.52 -38.69
N ILE A 9 25.88 -3.08 -39.79
CA ILE A 9 24.45 -3.43 -39.93
C ILE A 9 24.05 -4.50 -38.91
N CYS A 10 24.85 -5.56 -38.74
CA CYS A 10 24.59 -6.59 -37.74
C CYS A 10 24.59 -6.03 -36.30
N ILE A 11 25.55 -5.18 -35.95
CA ILE A 11 25.63 -4.54 -34.62
C ILE A 11 24.43 -3.62 -34.40
N PHE A 12 24.03 -2.84 -35.40
CA PHE A 12 22.87 -1.98 -35.33
C PHE A 12 21.57 -2.77 -35.17
N SER A 13 21.37 -3.84 -35.96
CA SER A 13 20.22 -4.73 -35.82
C SER A 13 20.16 -5.41 -34.45
N LEU A 14 21.31 -5.81 -33.89
CA LEU A 14 21.36 -6.35 -32.53
C LEU A 14 20.96 -5.30 -31.48
N TYR A 15 21.46 -4.07 -31.60
CA TYR A 15 21.11 -2.95 -30.72
C TYR A 15 19.61 -2.61 -30.76
N VAL A 16 19.02 -2.58 -31.97
CA VAL A 16 17.59 -2.35 -32.14
C VAL A 16 16.77 -3.47 -31.49
N SER A 17 17.15 -4.74 -31.69
CA SER A 17 16.44 -5.86 -31.07
C SER A 17 16.49 -5.81 -29.54
N LEU A 18 17.67 -5.56 -28.95
CA LEU A 18 17.85 -5.39 -27.51
C LEU A 18 17.02 -4.23 -26.93
N GLY A 19 16.97 -3.09 -27.65
CA GLY A 19 16.12 -1.96 -27.30
C GLY A 19 14.63 -2.32 -27.30
N SER A 20 14.15 -3.00 -28.35
CA SER A 20 12.75 -3.41 -28.47
C SER A 20 12.31 -4.38 -27.37
N TYR A 21 13.09 -5.43 -27.07
CA TYR A 21 12.74 -6.38 -26.00
C TYR A 21 12.60 -5.72 -24.63
N SER A 22 13.43 -4.70 -24.35
CA SER A 22 13.42 -3.98 -23.07
C SER A 22 12.16 -3.13 -22.91
N VAL A 23 11.70 -2.49 -23.99
CA VAL A 23 10.46 -1.69 -24.02
C VAL A 23 9.23 -2.59 -23.90
N PHE A 24 9.16 -3.69 -24.66
CA PHE A 24 8.02 -4.62 -24.61
C PHE A 24 7.85 -5.31 -23.25
N ALA A 25 8.95 -5.66 -22.57
CA ALA A 25 8.89 -6.25 -21.22
C ALA A 25 8.44 -5.23 -20.15
N GLN A 26 8.82 -3.96 -20.32
CA GLN A 26 8.43 -2.86 -19.46
C GLN A 26 6.93 -2.54 -19.58
N ASP A 27 6.38 -2.60 -20.80
CA ASP A 27 4.95 -2.39 -21.05
C ASP A 27 4.09 -3.54 -20.51
N ASN A 28 4.56 -4.79 -20.61
CA ASN A 28 3.89 -5.98 -20.07
C ASN A 28 3.63 -5.87 -18.55
N LEU A 29 4.70 -5.72 -17.77
CA LEU A 29 4.59 -5.74 -16.31
C LEU A 29 3.72 -4.59 -15.79
N TYR A 30 3.83 -3.42 -16.41
CA TYR A 30 3.00 -2.28 -16.06
C TYR A 30 1.51 -2.53 -16.33
N GLU A 31 1.18 -3.16 -17.47
CA GLU A 31 -0.18 -3.57 -17.81
C GLU A 31 -0.73 -4.63 -16.85
N GLU A 32 0.09 -5.61 -16.43
CA GLU A 32 -0.30 -6.60 -15.43
C GLU A 32 -0.62 -5.96 -14.08
N ILE A 33 0.26 -5.07 -13.59
CA ILE A 33 0.01 -4.33 -12.34
C ILE A 33 -1.30 -3.53 -12.47
N GLN A 34 -1.54 -2.88 -13.62
CA GLN A 34 -2.77 -2.11 -13.85
C GLN A 34 -4.03 -3.00 -13.86
N LYS A 35 -3.97 -4.19 -14.48
CA LYS A 35 -5.07 -5.17 -14.48
C LYS A 35 -5.41 -5.62 -13.06
N HIS A 36 -4.40 -5.84 -12.23
CA HIS A 36 -4.58 -6.30 -10.85
C HIS A 36 -4.89 -5.17 -9.86
N ALA A 37 -4.56 -3.92 -10.16
CA ALA A 37 -4.68 -2.79 -9.24
C ALA A 37 -6.07 -2.68 -8.58
N LYS A 38 -7.14 -2.81 -9.37
CA LYS A 38 -8.53 -2.73 -8.88
C LYS A 38 -8.89 -3.84 -7.88
N GLN A 39 -8.24 -4.99 -7.93
CA GLN A 39 -8.49 -6.10 -7.01
C GLN A 39 -8.01 -5.77 -5.58
N TYR A 40 -6.97 -4.95 -5.45
CA TYR A 40 -6.36 -4.61 -4.17
C TYR A 40 -6.80 -3.26 -3.60
N GLU A 41 -7.61 -2.53 -4.37
CA GLU A 41 -8.20 -1.26 -3.97
C GLU A 41 -9.22 -1.47 -2.84
N ILE A 42 -9.15 -0.60 -1.83
CA ILE A 42 -10.11 -0.55 -0.73
C ILE A 42 -10.60 0.89 -0.68
N ALA A 43 -11.92 1.08 -0.78
CA ALA A 43 -12.52 2.40 -0.62
C ALA A 43 -12.37 2.90 0.82
N PRO A 44 -12.14 4.21 1.04
CA PRO A 44 -12.13 4.77 2.38
C PRO A 44 -13.50 4.66 3.04
N GLN A 45 -13.50 4.56 4.36
CA GLN A 45 -14.71 4.43 5.16
C GLN A 45 -14.83 5.62 6.09
N ASN A 46 -15.96 6.33 5.98
CA ASN A 46 -16.20 7.54 6.76
C ASN A 46 -16.46 7.24 8.24
N ALA A 47 -16.08 8.20 9.09
CA ALA A 47 -16.48 8.20 10.49
C ALA A 47 -18.01 8.30 10.60
N MET A 48 -18.56 7.72 11.66
CA MET A 48 -20.01 7.73 11.89
C MET A 48 -20.36 7.58 13.37
N ILE A 49 -21.58 7.98 13.72
CA ILE A 49 -22.20 7.63 15.01
C ILE A 49 -23.01 6.35 14.82
N ASP A 50 -22.43 5.23 15.22
CA ASP A 50 -23.09 3.93 15.25
C ASP A 50 -24.16 3.89 16.36
N LYS A 51 -25.29 3.25 16.08
CA LYS A 51 -26.42 3.17 17.02
C LYS A 51 -26.01 2.55 18.37
N ILE A 52 -25.16 1.52 18.33
CA ILE A 52 -24.69 0.75 19.49
C ILE A 52 -23.35 1.31 19.97
N TRP A 53 -22.37 1.41 19.05
CA TRP A 53 -20.97 1.70 19.37
C TRP A 53 -20.61 3.18 19.39
N LYS A 54 -21.58 4.06 19.13
CA LYS A 54 -21.42 5.53 19.19
C LYS A 54 -20.34 6.00 18.22
N ALA A 55 -19.50 6.97 18.60
CA ALA A 55 -18.50 7.53 17.70
C ALA A 55 -17.51 6.45 17.26
N THR A 56 -17.50 6.14 15.97
CA THR A 56 -16.55 5.22 15.34
C THR A 56 -15.72 6.03 14.32
N PRO A 57 -14.38 6.01 14.40
CA PRO A 57 -13.52 6.77 13.50
C PRO A 57 -13.60 6.22 12.08
N GLY A 58 -13.25 7.05 11.10
CA GLY A 58 -13.07 6.62 9.72
C GLY A 58 -11.85 5.69 9.55
N TYR A 59 -11.73 5.10 8.37
CA TYR A 59 -10.61 4.24 8.01
C TYR A 59 -10.15 4.52 6.59
N ASN A 60 -8.84 4.67 6.43
CA ASN A 60 -8.23 4.96 5.13
C ASN A 60 -8.50 3.82 4.16
N GLY A 61 -8.85 4.19 2.94
CA GLY A 61 -8.78 3.32 1.79
C GLY A 61 -7.34 3.15 1.34
N ARG A 62 -7.14 2.36 0.29
CA ARG A 62 -5.84 2.23 -0.35
C ARG A 62 -6.00 1.99 -1.84
N GLN A 63 -5.03 2.47 -2.60
CA GLN A 63 -4.89 2.26 -4.03
C GLN A 63 -3.45 1.85 -4.34
N VAL A 64 -3.24 1.04 -5.37
CA VAL A 64 -1.89 0.64 -5.77
C VAL A 64 -1.08 1.86 -6.19
N ASP A 65 0.11 2.01 -5.62
CA ASP A 65 1.11 2.95 -6.13
C ASP A 65 1.78 2.31 -7.35
N MET A 66 1.35 2.71 -8.54
CA MET A 66 1.84 2.14 -9.80
C MET A 66 3.35 2.27 -9.96
N GLU A 67 3.92 3.42 -9.61
CA GLU A 67 5.34 3.70 -9.80
C GLU A 67 6.20 2.93 -8.80
N ALA A 68 5.83 2.97 -7.52
CA ALA A 68 6.55 2.25 -6.48
C ALA A 68 6.47 0.73 -6.67
N SER A 69 5.27 0.22 -6.97
CA SER A 69 5.06 -1.21 -7.24
C SER A 69 5.85 -1.69 -8.46
N TYR A 70 5.83 -0.93 -9.56
CA TYR A 70 6.62 -1.26 -10.75
C TYR A 70 8.11 -1.26 -10.45
N ASN A 71 8.61 -0.27 -9.70
CA ASN A 71 10.02 -0.19 -9.33
C ASN A 71 10.49 -1.37 -8.47
N ASN A 72 9.62 -1.92 -7.63
CA ASN A 72 9.90 -3.11 -6.83
C ASN A 72 9.96 -4.39 -7.70
N MET A 73 9.13 -4.47 -8.74
CA MET A 73 8.98 -5.69 -9.56
C MET A 73 9.85 -5.69 -10.84
N LYS A 74 10.31 -4.54 -11.33
CA LYS A 74 11.04 -4.43 -12.62
C LYS A 74 12.31 -5.28 -12.70
N LYS A 75 12.96 -5.55 -11.57
CA LYS A 75 14.15 -6.40 -11.51
C LYS A 75 13.81 -7.88 -11.65
N LEU A 76 12.63 -8.28 -11.17
CA LEU A 76 12.11 -9.64 -11.25
C LEU A 76 11.47 -9.91 -12.62
N LYS A 77 10.99 -8.86 -13.31
CA LYS A 77 10.27 -8.94 -14.59
C LYS A 77 9.01 -9.80 -14.52
N GLU A 78 8.43 -9.91 -13.33
CA GLU A 78 7.26 -10.72 -13.04
C GLU A 78 6.38 -9.97 -12.04
N PHE A 79 5.07 -10.10 -12.18
CA PHE A 79 4.12 -9.60 -11.20
C PHE A 79 4.17 -10.46 -9.93
N ASP A 80 4.38 -9.81 -8.78
CA ASP A 80 4.23 -10.44 -7.48
C ASP A 80 3.47 -9.50 -6.54
N GLN A 81 2.26 -9.93 -6.13
CA GLN A 81 1.39 -9.19 -5.23
C GLN A 81 2.07 -8.75 -3.92
N LYS A 82 3.10 -9.47 -3.45
CA LYS A 82 3.82 -9.13 -2.21
C LYS A 82 4.67 -7.87 -2.33
N HIS A 83 4.99 -7.46 -3.56
CA HIS A 83 5.79 -6.29 -3.87
C HIS A 83 4.94 -5.06 -4.23
N LEU A 84 3.61 -5.15 -4.10
CA LEU A 84 2.71 -4.03 -4.27
C LEU A 84 2.89 -3.02 -3.13
N GLU A 85 3.08 -1.77 -3.52
CA GLU A 85 3.04 -0.62 -2.64
C GLU A 85 1.70 0.09 -2.79
N PHE A 86 1.26 0.78 -1.75
CA PHE A 86 -0.06 1.41 -1.72
C PHE A 86 0.03 2.86 -1.29
N LYS A 87 -0.80 3.69 -1.93
CA LYS A 87 -1.14 5.03 -1.45
C LYS A 87 -2.39 4.94 -0.61
N GLU A 88 -2.37 5.58 0.55
CA GLU A 88 -3.56 5.71 1.38
C GLU A 88 -4.51 6.75 0.79
N VAL A 89 -5.81 6.48 0.92
CA VAL A 89 -6.88 7.40 0.52
C VAL A 89 -7.65 7.77 1.77
N SER A 90 -7.63 9.04 2.16
CA SER A 90 -8.35 9.52 3.34
C SER A 90 -9.87 9.46 3.17
N PRO A 91 -10.64 9.17 4.24
CA PRO A 91 -12.09 9.35 4.23
C PRO A 91 -12.46 10.83 4.15
N SER A 92 -13.71 11.11 3.76
CA SER A 92 -14.24 12.47 3.65
C SER A 92 -14.86 12.98 4.96
N VAL A 93 -15.20 12.09 5.90
CA VAL A 93 -15.70 12.45 7.24
C VAL A 93 -14.79 11.82 8.28
N HIS A 94 -14.26 12.66 9.15
CA HIS A 94 -13.33 12.29 10.21
C HIS A 94 -14.04 12.20 11.57
N LEU A 95 -13.34 11.65 12.57
CA LEU A 95 -13.88 11.48 13.90
C LEU A 95 -14.21 12.83 14.55
N GLU A 96 -13.40 13.84 14.26
CA GLU A 96 -13.49 15.21 14.76
C GLU A 96 -14.68 15.97 14.18
N ASP A 97 -15.22 15.51 13.04
CA ASP A 97 -16.40 16.09 12.40
C ASP A 97 -17.71 15.60 13.05
N LEU A 98 -17.65 14.56 13.90
CA LEU A 98 -18.82 14.01 14.56
C LEU A 98 -19.26 14.89 15.73
N SER A 99 -20.57 14.90 16.01
CA SER A 99 -21.05 15.49 17.25
C SER A 99 -20.50 14.74 18.49
N PRO A 100 -20.39 15.40 19.65
CA PRO A 100 -19.83 14.78 20.85
C PRO A 100 -20.55 13.47 21.22
N ALA A 101 -19.80 12.37 21.20
CA ALA A 101 -20.26 11.05 21.57
C ALA A 101 -19.08 10.21 22.08
N PRO A 102 -19.30 9.24 22.98
CA PRO A 102 -18.23 8.38 23.47
C PRO A 102 -17.66 7.48 22.36
N ILE A 103 -16.40 7.08 22.51
CA ILE A 103 -15.69 6.19 21.57
C ILE A 103 -15.46 4.85 22.29
N TYR A 104 -16.07 3.79 21.79
CA TYR A 104 -15.94 2.44 22.37
C TYR A 104 -15.01 1.52 21.59
N ARG A 105 -14.73 1.83 20.33
CA ARG A 105 -13.92 0.99 19.44
C ARG A 105 -13.17 1.81 18.39
N GLY A 106 -12.11 1.23 17.85
CA GLY A 106 -11.58 1.63 16.56
C GLY A 106 -12.49 1.20 15.40
N HIS A 107 -12.11 1.53 14.16
CA HIS A 107 -12.86 1.09 12.99
C HIS A 107 -12.85 -0.45 12.87
N PRO A 108 -14.01 -1.13 12.66
CA PRO A 108 -14.11 -2.60 12.71
C PRO A 108 -13.26 -3.34 11.68
N ASN A 109 -12.95 -2.71 10.54
CA ASN A 109 -12.11 -3.29 9.49
C ASN A 109 -10.60 -3.07 9.72
N LYS A 110 -10.21 -2.24 10.69
CA LYS A 110 -8.80 -2.01 11.02
C LYS A 110 -8.30 -3.15 11.90
N LYS A 111 -7.32 -3.92 11.42
CA LYS A 111 -6.71 -5.04 12.15
C LYS A 111 -5.72 -4.55 13.21
N MET A 112 -6.23 -3.88 14.22
CA MET A 112 -5.44 -3.29 15.31
C MET A 112 -6.24 -3.31 16.62
N VAL A 113 -5.55 -3.44 17.75
CA VAL A 113 -6.12 -3.35 19.09
C VAL A 113 -5.48 -2.18 19.84
N GLY A 114 -6.27 -1.47 20.64
CA GLY A 114 -5.77 -0.47 21.59
C GLY A 114 -5.71 -1.06 22.98
N LEU A 115 -4.59 -0.85 23.68
CA LEU A 115 -4.44 -1.21 25.08
C LEU A 115 -4.55 0.06 25.93
N THR A 116 -5.50 0.09 26.86
CA THR A 116 -5.69 1.19 27.80
C THR A 116 -5.49 0.68 29.22
N ILE A 117 -4.71 1.43 30.02
CA ILE A 117 -4.38 1.07 31.39
C ILE A 117 -4.75 2.26 32.27
N ASN A 118 -5.86 2.12 33.01
CA ASN A 118 -6.28 3.12 33.99
C ASN A 118 -5.48 2.92 35.27
N VAL A 119 -4.75 3.95 35.72
CA VAL A 119 -3.87 3.87 36.89
C VAL A 119 -4.40 4.79 37.98
N ALA A 120 -4.80 4.19 39.10
CA ALA A 120 -5.13 4.90 40.35
C ALA A 120 -4.39 4.32 41.57
N TRP A 121 -3.74 3.17 41.41
CA TRP A 121 -2.98 2.41 42.42
C TRP A 121 -2.20 1.28 41.70
N GLY A 122 -1.44 0.47 42.44
CA GLY A 122 -0.69 -0.68 41.87
C GLY A 122 0.68 -0.32 41.29
N ASN A 123 1.38 0.65 41.91
CA ASN A 123 2.67 1.15 41.44
C ASN A 123 3.73 0.05 41.33
N GLU A 124 3.65 -1.00 42.13
CA GLU A 124 4.59 -2.13 42.11
C GLU A 124 4.54 -2.95 40.81
N TYR A 125 3.45 -2.89 40.05
CA TYR A 125 3.30 -3.60 38.77
C TYR A 125 3.76 -2.77 37.57
N LEU A 126 3.79 -1.43 37.69
CA LEU A 126 4.08 -0.53 36.58
C LEU A 126 5.46 -0.78 35.93
N PRO A 127 6.57 -0.99 36.68
CA PRO A 127 7.87 -1.23 36.06
C PRO A 127 7.86 -2.46 35.13
N ARG A 128 7.21 -3.55 35.57
CA ARG A 128 7.11 -4.78 34.78
C ARG A 128 6.20 -4.62 33.56
N ILE A 129 5.06 -3.92 33.70
CA ILE A 129 4.17 -3.63 32.57
C ILE A 129 4.90 -2.81 31.50
N LEU A 130 5.65 -1.79 31.93
CA LEU A 130 6.44 -0.95 31.01
C LEU A 130 7.56 -1.73 30.32
N GLU A 131 8.18 -2.69 31.01
CA GLU A 131 9.18 -3.59 30.42
C GLU A 131 8.57 -4.49 29.33
N ILE A 132 7.35 -5.00 29.55
CA ILE A 132 6.64 -5.84 28.58
C ILE A 132 6.21 -5.05 27.32
N LEU A 133 5.85 -3.77 27.48
CA LEU A 133 5.38 -2.92 26.38
C LEU A 133 6.50 -2.28 25.56
N LYS A 134 7.76 -2.39 26.00
CA LYS A 134 8.92 -1.79 25.36
C LYS A 134 9.38 -2.57 24.13
#